data_AF-A0A7Y4RE54-F1
#
_entry.id   AF-A0A7Y4RE54-F1
#
_cell.length_a   1.000
_cell.length_b   1.000
_cell.length_c   1.000
_cell.angle_alpha   90.00
_cell.angle_beta   90.00
_cell.angle_gamma   90.00
#
_symmetry.space_group_name_H-M   'P 1'
#
loop_
_entity.id
_entity.type
_entity.pdbx_description
1 polymer ?
#
loop_
_entity_poly.entity_id
_entity_poly.type
_entity_poly.pdbx_seq_one_letter_code
_entity_poly.pdbx_strand_id
1 'polypeptide(L)'
;MNIVKRRPMLCLSIVLFSLSIYIRYRIYGMSNEDVVILQDWYQHFYKKGVVSLANNSFSNYPPAYLYLLWISRLFSDWFDSIAAIKIIPTVFDFLSVFTIFLLARIKLEGDKPYLFSAGFFLLPTIMFNSTGWGQIDSLYTSFLLLCTYFLLKEKPFLALIMFGVAFSFKSQSIFFLPFLGILFLKGRIRWYHFLLIPTIYLALAIPAVLVGRSWVSILTIYVGQVGQFRSLSMSAPNLYAFVPDSFYDIGVWTGMFFFIIVMVIWGYINWYAKTAYNHRQIMFLALASLTLVPFVLPKMHDRYFYPADVFSFAAIIFVPEIWFVPILYQLISSLSYSIFILNASTIFVMVAALINTAVVIYILRKQFLSLQE
;
A
#
# COMPACT_ATOMS: atom_id res chain seq x y z
N MET A 1 7.56 -40.52 13.81
CA MET A 1 8.52 -39.49 13.33
C MET A 1 7.96 -38.12 13.72
N ASN A 2 8.66 -37.35 14.57
CA ASN A 2 8.21 -36.07 15.14
C ASN A 2 7.82 -35.06 14.03
N ILE A 3 6.74 -34.28 14.23
CA ILE A 3 6.23 -33.29 13.25
C ILE A 3 7.31 -32.31 12.81
N VAL A 4 8.23 -31.95 13.71
CA VAL A 4 9.38 -31.09 13.44
C VAL A 4 10.28 -31.64 12.33
N LYS A 5 10.48 -32.96 12.28
CA LYS A 5 11.28 -33.62 11.22
C LYS A 5 10.50 -33.76 9.90
N ARG A 6 9.17 -33.81 9.96
CA ARG A 6 8.30 -33.96 8.77
C ARG A 6 7.97 -32.63 8.10
N ARG A 7 7.82 -31.56 8.88
CA ARG A 7 7.34 -30.25 8.44
C ARG A 7 8.16 -29.09 9.03
N PRO A 8 9.49 -29.07 8.81
CA PRO A 8 10.39 -28.14 9.50
C PRO A 8 10.07 -26.67 9.18
N MET A 9 9.71 -26.36 7.93
CA MET A 9 9.37 -24.99 7.54
C MET A 9 8.04 -24.53 8.14
N LEU A 10 7.06 -25.42 8.32
CA LEU A 10 5.82 -25.07 9.04
C LEU A 10 6.13 -24.74 10.51
N CYS A 11 6.95 -25.54 11.18
CA CYS A 11 7.37 -25.26 12.56
C CYS A 11 8.10 -23.91 12.66
N LEU A 12 9.04 -23.64 11.76
CA LEU A 12 9.71 -22.33 11.69
C LEU A 12 8.71 -21.19 11.45
N SER A 13 7.72 -21.40 10.57
CA SER A 13 6.68 -20.40 10.28
C SER A 13 5.89 -20.03 11.53
N ILE A 14 5.53 -21.01 12.37
CA ILE A 14 4.84 -20.77 13.64
C ILE A 14 5.71 -19.93 14.58
N VAL A 15 7.02 -20.23 14.66
CA VAL A 15 7.96 -19.44 15.49
C VAL A 15 8.06 -18.00 14.99
N LEU A 16 8.26 -17.78 13.68
CA LEU A 16 8.37 -16.44 13.10
C LEU A 16 7.06 -15.64 13.24
N PHE A 17 5.92 -16.30 13.08
CA PHE A 17 4.62 -15.68 13.27
C PHE A 17 4.41 -15.24 14.71
N SER A 18 4.69 -16.13 15.68
CA SER A 18 4.64 -15.81 17.11
C SER A 18 5.61 -14.69 17.49
N LEU A 19 6.81 -14.66 16.89
CA LEU A 19 7.76 -13.57 17.08
C LEU A 19 7.20 -12.23 16.58
N SER A 20 6.56 -12.20 15.41
CA SER A 20 5.92 -10.98 14.89
C SER A 20 4.80 -10.50 15.83
N ILE A 21 3.95 -11.39 16.34
CA ILE A 21 2.92 -11.05 17.34
C ILE A 21 3.56 -10.47 18.61
N TYR A 22 4.62 -11.10 19.10
CA TYR A 22 5.35 -10.60 20.27
C TYR A 22 5.93 -9.20 20.02
N ILE A 23 6.59 -8.96 18.88
CA ILE A 23 7.13 -7.64 18.54
C ILE A 23 6.01 -6.60 18.47
N ARG A 24 4.90 -6.91 17.80
CA ARG A 24 3.70 -6.05 17.73
C ARG A 24 3.16 -5.70 19.11
N TYR A 25 3.10 -6.66 20.02
CA TYR A 25 2.75 -6.42 21.42
C TYR A 25 3.77 -5.52 22.16
N ARG A 26 5.03 -5.47 21.74
CA ARG A 26 6.02 -4.54 22.31
C ARG A 26 5.92 -3.12 21.74
N ILE A 27 5.41 -2.94 20.53
CA ILE A 27 5.39 -1.65 19.82
C ILE A 27 3.99 -0.98 19.74
N TYR A 28 2.90 -1.66 20.11
CA TYR A 28 1.55 -1.08 19.97
C TYR A 28 1.36 0.24 20.74
N GLY A 29 2.02 0.39 21.89
CA GLY A 29 1.92 1.59 22.74
C GLY A 29 2.67 2.82 22.22
N MET A 30 3.43 2.71 21.13
CA MET A 30 4.10 3.87 20.52
C MET A 30 3.07 4.91 20.06
N SER A 31 3.37 6.20 20.15
CA SER A 31 2.49 7.27 19.67
C SER A 31 3.27 8.31 18.87
N ASN A 32 2.58 9.04 18.03
CA ASN A 32 3.10 10.07 17.14
C ASN A 32 1.96 11.02 16.72
N GLU A 33 2.29 12.12 16.05
CA GLU A 33 1.32 13.15 15.64
C GLU A 33 0.17 12.60 14.79
N ASP A 34 0.44 11.64 13.89
CA ASP A 34 -0.62 11.05 13.06
C ASP A 34 -1.64 10.27 13.90
N VAL A 35 -1.19 9.49 14.89
CA VAL A 35 -2.11 8.74 15.77
C VAL A 35 -2.93 9.68 16.63
N VAL A 36 -2.35 10.80 17.09
CA VAL A 36 -3.08 11.79 17.87
C VAL A 36 -4.24 12.36 17.06
N ILE A 37 -4.03 12.65 15.77
CA ILE A 37 -5.11 13.08 14.86
C ILE A 37 -6.19 11.99 14.74
N LEU A 38 -5.80 10.71 14.61
CA LEU A 38 -6.76 9.60 14.56
C LEU A 38 -7.49 9.41 15.90
N GLN A 39 -6.84 9.70 17.03
CA GLN A 39 -7.48 9.69 18.34
C GLN A 39 -8.54 10.76 18.45
N ASP A 40 -8.31 11.98 17.93
CA ASP A 40 -9.34 13.02 17.91
C ASP A 40 -10.58 12.59 17.11
N TRP A 41 -10.38 11.91 15.98
CA TRP A 41 -11.48 11.34 15.20
C TRP A 41 -12.21 10.23 15.95
N TYR A 42 -11.46 9.33 16.59
CA TYR A 42 -12.00 8.28 17.43
C TYR A 42 -12.84 8.87 18.58
N GLN A 43 -12.37 9.93 19.23
CA GLN A 43 -13.09 10.62 20.29
C GLN A 43 -14.38 11.28 19.80
N HIS A 44 -14.42 11.75 18.55
CA HIS A 44 -15.66 12.21 17.92
C HIS A 44 -16.70 11.08 17.86
N PHE A 45 -16.29 9.89 17.42
CA PHE A 45 -17.15 8.70 17.38
C PHE A 45 -17.54 8.20 18.77
N TYR A 46 -16.63 8.24 19.73
CA TYR A 46 -16.92 7.84 21.11
C TYR A 46 -18.02 8.71 21.73
N LYS A 47 -17.94 10.04 21.54
CA LYS A 47 -18.88 11.00 22.13
C LYS A 47 -20.22 11.09 21.40
N LYS A 48 -20.23 11.03 20.06
CA LYS A 48 -21.44 11.30 19.24
C LYS A 48 -21.97 10.08 18.49
N GLY A 49 -21.30 8.94 18.60
CA GLY A 49 -21.71 7.71 17.91
C GLY A 49 -21.69 7.87 16.39
N VAL A 50 -22.63 7.20 15.71
CA VAL A 50 -22.68 7.14 14.24
C VAL A 50 -22.94 8.50 13.59
N VAL A 51 -23.61 9.43 14.31
CA VAL A 51 -23.95 10.79 13.83
C VAL A 51 -22.71 11.60 13.44
N SER A 52 -21.55 11.26 14.02
CA SER A 52 -20.24 11.80 13.60
C SER A 52 -19.99 11.70 12.10
N LEU A 53 -20.50 10.67 11.42
CA LEU A 53 -20.33 10.51 9.97
C LEU A 53 -20.95 11.65 9.15
N ALA A 54 -21.97 12.35 9.68
CA ALA A 54 -22.60 13.47 9.01
C ALA A 54 -21.71 14.72 8.98
N ASN A 55 -20.74 14.81 9.88
CA ASN A 55 -19.84 15.96 9.98
C ASN A 55 -18.83 15.93 8.82
N ASN A 56 -18.85 16.95 7.97
CA ASN A 56 -17.99 17.03 6.79
C ASN A 56 -16.54 17.45 7.11
N SER A 57 -16.23 17.96 8.31
CA SER A 57 -14.93 18.60 8.61
C SER A 57 -14.06 17.86 9.63
N PHE A 58 -14.60 16.90 10.39
CA PHE A 58 -13.82 16.27 11.46
C PHE A 58 -12.72 15.32 10.95
N SER A 59 -12.80 14.86 9.70
CA SER A 59 -11.81 13.95 9.10
C SER A 59 -11.67 14.20 7.60
N ASN A 60 -10.45 14.05 7.09
CA ASN A 60 -10.12 14.05 5.67
C ASN A 60 -10.09 12.64 5.06
N TYR A 61 -10.56 11.60 5.76
CA TYR A 61 -10.58 10.22 5.24
C TYR A 61 -11.95 9.84 4.65
N PRO A 62 -11.97 8.95 3.63
CA PRO A 62 -13.21 8.45 3.07
C PRO A 62 -14.06 7.69 4.09
N PRO A 63 -15.38 7.59 3.86
CA PRO A 63 -16.29 6.88 4.75
C PRO A 63 -15.86 5.44 5.08
N ALA A 64 -15.29 4.70 4.12
CA ALA A 64 -14.92 3.30 4.33
C ALA A 64 -13.97 3.10 5.54
N TYR A 65 -12.95 3.95 5.69
CA TYR A 65 -12.09 3.91 6.88
C TYR A 65 -12.83 4.37 8.14
N LEU A 66 -13.64 5.41 8.03
CA LEU A 66 -14.38 5.96 9.17
C LEU A 66 -15.37 4.96 9.76
N TYR A 67 -15.91 4.05 8.96
CA TYR A 67 -16.71 2.94 9.48
C TYR A 67 -15.89 2.00 10.34
N LEU A 68 -14.65 1.68 9.94
CA LEU A 68 -13.75 0.83 10.74
C LEU A 68 -13.37 1.52 12.04
N LEU A 69 -13.11 2.83 11.99
CA LEU A 69 -12.83 3.63 13.18
C LEU A 69 -14.04 3.73 14.12
N TRP A 70 -15.24 3.85 13.55
CA TRP A 70 -16.48 3.82 14.34
C TRP A 70 -16.74 2.44 14.95
N ILE A 71 -16.49 1.34 14.22
CA ILE A 71 -16.61 -0.03 14.73
C ILE A 71 -15.59 -0.28 15.84
N SER A 72 -14.35 0.22 15.70
CA SER A 72 -13.31 -0.03 16.70
C SER A 72 -13.65 0.53 18.08
N ARG A 73 -14.51 1.57 18.14
CA ARG A 73 -15.04 2.11 19.39
C ARG A 73 -15.81 1.08 20.21
N LEU A 74 -16.41 0.07 19.56
CA LEU A 74 -17.18 -0.97 20.24
C LEU A 74 -16.30 -1.82 21.15
N PHE A 75 -14.98 -1.71 21.00
CA PHE A 75 -14.01 -2.41 21.82
C PHE A 75 -13.34 -1.53 22.88
N SER A 76 -13.89 -0.34 23.17
CA SER A 76 -13.32 0.61 24.13
C SER A 76 -13.20 0.08 25.56
N ASP A 77 -14.00 -0.93 25.91
CA ASP A 77 -13.98 -1.52 27.25
C ASP A 77 -12.83 -2.51 27.44
N TRP A 78 -12.25 -3.01 26.33
CA TRP A 78 -11.12 -3.95 26.34
C TRP A 78 -9.80 -3.31 25.92
N PHE A 79 -9.84 -2.22 25.15
CA PHE A 79 -8.66 -1.56 24.61
C PHE A 79 -8.72 -0.05 24.81
N ASP A 80 -7.56 0.55 25.08
CA ASP A 80 -7.42 1.99 24.97
C ASP A 80 -7.61 2.47 23.52
N SER A 81 -7.84 3.78 23.35
CA SER A 81 -8.08 4.37 22.03
C SER A 81 -6.94 4.13 21.02
N ILE A 82 -5.67 4.09 21.46
CA ILE A 82 -4.51 3.88 20.59
C ILE A 82 -4.54 2.46 20.05
N ALA A 83 -4.72 1.48 20.94
CA ALA A 83 -4.85 0.08 20.58
C ALA A 83 -6.08 -0.16 19.67
N ALA A 84 -7.22 0.45 19.97
CA ALA A 84 -8.43 0.36 19.14
C ALA A 84 -8.26 0.97 17.73
N ILE A 85 -7.42 2.00 17.58
CA ILE A 85 -7.08 2.56 16.26
C ILE A 85 -6.14 1.62 15.52
N LYS A 86 -5.07 1.16 16.18
CA LYS A 86 -3.97 0.39 15.57
C LYS A 86 -4.32 -1.05 15.26
N ILE A 87 -5.33 -1.62 15.92
CA ILE A 87 -5.82 -2.95 15.57
C ILE A 87 -6.41 -2.96 14.15
N ILE A 88 -6.97 -1.84 13.67
CA ILE A 88 -7.53 -1.71 12.32
C ILE A 88 -6.47 -2.06 11.28
N PRO A 89 -5.36 -1.31 11.09
CA PRO A 89 -4.36 -1.66 10.10
C PRO A 89 -3.64 -2.97 10.39
N THR A 90 -3.55 -3.39 11.65
CA THR A 90 -2.97 -4.69 12.02
C THR A 90 -3.81 -5.85 11.48
N VAL A 91 -5.14 -5.77 11.49
CA VAL A 91 -6.03 -6.78 10.88
C VAL A 91 -5.79 -6.91 9.37
N PHE A 92 -5.54 -5.80 8.66
CA PHE A 92 -5.24 -5.84 7.23
C PHE A 92 -3.83 -6.37 6.90
N ASP A 93 -2.91 -6.38 7.87
CA ASP A 93 -1.67 -7.15 7.73
C ASP A 93 -1.96 -8.65 7.69
N PHE A 94 -2.89 -9.16 8.51
CA PHE A 94 -3.30 -10.57 8.44
C PHE A 94 -3.97 -10.89 7.10
N LEU A 95 -4.77 -9.99 6.54
CA LEU A 95 -5.33 -10.14 5.19
C LEU A 95 -4.22 -10.21 4.12
N SER A 96 -3.19 -9.38 4.28
CA SER A 96 -2.00 -9.41 3.41
C SER A 96 -1.23 -10.74 3.56
N VAL A 97 -1.00 -11.21 4.79
CA VAL A 97 -0.39 -12.52 5.07
C VAL A 97 -1.16 -13.66 4.40
N PHE A 98 -2.48 -13.67 4.56
CA PHE A 98 -3.34 -14.65 3.90
C PHE A 98 -3.23 -14.58 2.37
N THR A 99 -3.17 -13.37 1.81
CA THR A 99 -3.03 -13.20 0.36
C THR A 99 -1.65 -13.62 -0.14
N ILE A 100 -0.58 -13.35 0.61
CA ILE A 100 0.78 -13.86 0.34
C ILE A 100 0.80 -15.39 0.38
N PHE A 101 0.10 -16.02 1.32
CA PHE A 101 -0.08 -17.47 1.34
C PHE A 101 -0.74 -17.97 0.05
N LEU A 102 -1.85 -17.33 -0.37
CA LEU A 102 -2.56 -17.69 -1.59
C LEU A 102 -1.69 -17.51 -2.85
N LEU A 103 -0.92 -16.43 -2.93
CA LEU A 103 0.03 -16.18 -4.02
C LEU A 103 1.14 -17.24 -4.04
N ALA A 104 1.73 -17.52 -2.89
CA ALA A 104 2.75 -18.55 -2.75
C ALA A 104 2.23 -19.93 -3.17
N ARG A 105 0.97 -20.26 -2.85
CA ARG A 105 0.32 -21.52 -3.27
C ARG A 105 0.11 -21.67 -4.77
N ILE A 106 0.26 -20.60 -5.57
CA ILE A 106 0.24 -20.70 -7.03
C ILE A 106 1.53 -21.34 -7.55
N LYS A 107 2.68 -21.09 -6.90
CA LYS A 107 4.01 -21.43 -7.45
C LYS A 107 4.81 -22.39 -6.58
N LEU A 108 4.57 -22.40 -5.27
CA LEU A 108 5.37 -23.11 -4.28
C LEU A 108 4.56 -24.27 -3.66
N GLU A 109 5.27 -25.35 -3.39
CA GLU A 109 4.71 -26.58 -2.83
C GLU A 109 5.09 -26.78 -1.35
N GLY A 110 4.40 -27.73 -0.72
CA GLY A 110 4.68 -28.16 0.65
C GLY A 110 4.52 -27.02 1.67
N ASP A 111 5.53 -26.84 2.50
CA ASP A 111 5.50 -25.90 3.62
C ASP A 111 5.97 -24.47 3.26
N LYS A 112 6.56 -24.26 2.07
CA LYS A 112 7.11 -22.97 1.65
C LYS A 112 6.09 -21.81 1.70
N PRO A 113 4.80 -21.99 1.33
CA PRO A 113 3.80 -20.93 1.45
C PRO A 113 3.62 -20.42 2.87
N TYR A 114 3.68 -21.28 3.88
CA TYR A 114 3.61 -20.86 5.28
C TYR A 114 4.82 -20.01 5.66
N LEU A 115 6.02 -20.43 5.21
CA LEU A 115 7.26 -19.72 5.51
C LEU A 115 7.29 -18.33 4.88
N PHE A 116 6.87 -18.21 3.62
CA PHE A 116 6.74 -16.91 2.95
C PHE A 116 5.76 -15.98 3.67
N SER A 117 4.63 -16.53 4.12
CA SER A 117 3.59 -15.75 4.80
C SER A 117 4.04 -15.27 6.19
N ALA A 118 4.73 -16.13 6.94
CA ALA A 118 5.32 -15.76 8.22
C ALA A 118 6.48 -14.76 8.05
N GLY A 119 7.31 -14.93 7.02
CA GLY A 119 8.38 -13.99 6.66
C GLY A 119 7.84 -12.60 6.30
N PHE A 120 6.76 -12.53 5.52
CA PHE A 120 6.07 -11.27 5.23
C PHE A 120 5.57 -10.59 6.51
N PHE A 121 4.94 -11.35 7.42
CA PHE A 121 4.37 -10.80 8.64
C PHE A 121 5.43 -10.22 9.59
N LEU A 122 6.67 -10.70 9.48
CA LEU A 122 7.83 -10.26 10.27
C LEU A 122 8.56 -9.06 9.65
N LEU A 123 8.19 -8.61 8.45
CA LEU A 123 8.84 -7.46 7.83
C LEU A 123 8.68 -6.20 8.70
N PRO A 124 9.79 -5.51 9.06
CA PRO A 124 9.74 -4.33 9.92
C PRO A 124 8.79 -3.25 9.42
N THR A 125 8.85 -2.91 8.13
CA THR A 125 7.99 -1.85 7.55
C THR A 125 6.51 -2.18 7.71
N ILE A 126 6.13 -3.46 7.63
CA ILE A 126 4.75 -3.92 7.81
C ILE A 126 4.32 -3.72 9.25
N MET A 127 5.10 -4.22 10.22
CA MET A 127 4.78 -4.09 11.66
C MET A 127 4.80 -2.65 12.15
N PHE A 128 5.77 -1.86 11.71
CA PHE A 128 5.94 -0.48 12.15
C PHE A 128 4.94 0.47 11.48
N ASN A 129 4.59 0.33 10.20
CA ASN A 129 3.55 1.19 9.60
C ASN A 129 2.20 0.96 10.29
N SER A 130 1.80 -0.30 10.49
CA SER A 130 0.48 -0.63 11.05
C SER A 130 0.44 -0.53 12.58
N THR A 131 1.10 -1.44 13.30
CA THR A 131 1.01 -1.55 14.77
C THR A 131 1.89 -0.51 15.48
N GLY A 132 3.09 -0.25 14.99
CA GLY A 132 4.00 0.73 15.60
C GLY A 132 3.53 2.17 15.43
N TRP A 133 3.15 2.52 14.20
CA TRP A 133 2.80 3.88 13.81
C TRP A 133 1.30 4.09 13.85
N GLY A 134 0.46 3.17 13.39
CA GLY A 134 -0.99 3.39 13.26
C GLY A 134 -1.43 3.93 11.90
N GLN A 135 -0.51 3.93 10.93
CA GLN A 135 -0.83 4.23 9.54
C GLN A 135 -1.65 3.12 8.90
N ILE A 136 -2.43 3.51 7.89
CA ILE A 136 -3.44 2.64 7.28
C ILE A 136 -3.02 2.13 5.90
N ASP A 137 -1.73 2.14 5.57
CA ASP A 137 -1.27 1.72 4.24
C ASP A 137 -1.49 0.22 3.98
N SER A 138 -1.58 -0.59 5.04
CA SER A 138 -1.95 -1.99 4.96
C SER A 138 -3.37 -2.21 4.43
N LEU A 139 -4.32 -1.30 4.67
CA LEU A 139 -5.72 -1.43 4.24
C LEU A 139 -5.79 -1.53 2.73
N TYR A 140 -5.41 -0.47 2.01
CA TYR A 140 -5.53 -0.46 0.55
C TYR A 140 -4.55 -1.46 -0.09
N THR A 141 -3.35 -1.62 0.45
CA THR A 141 -2.34 -2.53 -0.11
C THR A 141 -2.75 -4.00 -0.04
N SER A 142 -3.43 -4.42 1.04
CA SER A 142 -3.98 -5.78 1.14
C SER A 142 -4.99 -6.09 0.02
N PHE A 143 -5.81 -5.12 -0.35
CA PHE A 143 -6.74 -5.25 -1.47
C PHE A 143 -6.04 -5.15 -2.83
N LEU A 144 -4.92 -4.43 -2.95
CA LEU A 144 -4.07 -4.49 -4.16
C LEU A 144 -3.46 -5.89 -4.34
N LEU A 145 -3.03 -6.54 -3.25
CA LEU A 145 -2.57 -7.94 -3.30
C LEU A 145 -3.70 -8.87 -3.76
N LEU A 146 -4.91 -8.72 -3.22
CA LEU A 146 -6.07 -9.52 -3.65
C LEU A 146 -6.45 -9.25 -5.11
N CYS A 147 -6.40 -7.99 -5.53
CA CYS A 147 -6.58 -7.58 -6.94
C CYS A 147 -5.60 -8.35 -7.83
N THR A 148 -4.32 -8.35 -7.47
CA THR A 148 -3.26 -9.06 -8.19
C THR A 148 -3.50 -10.57 -8.19
N TYR A 149 -3.84 -11.16 -7.04
CA TYR A 149 -4.17 -12.58 -6.93
C TYR A 149 -5.30 -12.97 -7.90
N PHE A 150 -6.38 -12.19 -7.96
CA PHE A 150 -7.48 -12.45 -8.89
C PHE A 150 -7.09 -12.27 -10.35
N LEU A 151 -6.21 -11.32 -10.68
CA LEU A 151 -5.68 -11.17 -12.04
C LEU A 151 -4.79 -12.35 -12.46
N LEU A 152 -3.96 -12.88 -11.56
CA LEU A 152 -3.17 -14.09 -11.79
C LEU A 152 -4.07 -15.34 -11.96
N LYS A 153 -5.28 -15.31 -11.39
CA LYS A 153 -6.33 -16.31 -11.55
C LYS A 153 -7.30 -16.02 -12.70
N GLU A 154 -7.02 -14.99 -13.50
CA GLU A 154 -7.84 -14.58 -14.66
C GLU A 154 -9.29 -14.22 -14.31
N LYS A 155 -9.49 -13.63 -13.12
CA LYS A 155 -10.79 -13.15 -12.61
C LYS A 155 -10.84 -11.61 -12.54
N PRO A 156 -10.85 -10.90 -13.69
CA PRO A 156 -10.77 -9.43 -13.72
C PRO A 156 -11.93 -8.76 -12.99
N PHE A 157 -13.14 -9.32 -13.02
CA PHE A 157 -14.28 -8.78 -12.26
C PHE A 157 -13.99 -8.68 -10.76
N LEU A 158 -13.55 -9.77 -10.13
CA LEU A 158 -13.19 -9.76 -8.71
C LEU A 158 -11.99 -8.84 -8.45
N ALA A 159 -11.02 -8.82 -9.36
CA ALA A 159 -9.87 -7.94 -9.22
C ALA A 159 -10.26 -6.45 -9.18
N LEU A 160 -11.18 -6.01 -10.03
CA LEU A 160 -11.63 -4.61 -10.07
C LEU A 160 -12.56 -4.27 -8.91
N ILE A 161 -13.29 -5.24 -8.32
CA ILE A 161 -13.95 -5.04 -7.02
C ILE A 161 -12.90 -4.75 -5.95
N MET A 162 -11.85 -5.58 -5.84
CA MET A 162 -10.80 -5.37 -4.84
C MET A 162 -10.09 -4.02 -5.04
N PHE A 163 -9.82 -3.62 -6.28
CA PHE A 163 -9.25 -2.30 -6.56
C PHE A 163 -10.21 -1.15 -6.18
N GLY A 164 -11.51 -1.28 -6.46
CA GLY A 164 -12.52 -0.33 -6.00
C GLY A 164 -12.58 -0.19 -4.47
N VAL A 165 -12.44 -1.30 -3.74
CA VAL A 165 -12.34 -1.28 -2.27
C VAL A 165 -11.04 -0.61 -1.82
N ALA A 166 -9.90 -0.92 -2.42
CA ALA A 166 -8.62 -0.26 -2.13
C ALA A 166 -8.71 1.26 -2.32
N PHE A 167 -9.29 1.69 -3.44
CA PHE A 167 -9.56 3.09 -3.76
C PHE A 167 -10.55 3.76 -2.83
N SER A 168 -11.42 3.00 -2.16
CA SER A 168 -12.35 3.54 -1.18
C SER A 168 -11.70 3.79 0.19
N PHE A 169 -10.55 3.17 0.47
CA PHE A 169 -9.79 3.44 1.69
C PHE A 169 -8.79 4.58 1.54
N LYS A 170 -8.05 4.61 0.42
CA LYS A 170 -6.99 5.62 0.19
C LYS A 170 -6.83 5.93 -1.30
N SER A 171 -6.62 7.21 -1.59
CA SER A 171 -6.32 7.70 -2.94
C SER A 171 -5.03 7.11 -3.51
N GLN A 172 -4.05 6.80 -2.66
CA GLN A 172 -2.73 6.26 -3.04
C GLN A 172 -2.80 4.91 -3.75
N SER A 173 -3.91 4.17 -3.63
CA SER A 173 -4.16 2.98 -4.45
C SER A 173 -4.09 3.27 -5.95
N ILE A 174 -4.30 4.52 -6.39
CA ILE A 174 -4.19 4.94 -7.80
C ILE A 174 -2.80 4.73 -8.40
N PHE A 175 -1.75 4.57 -7.58
CA PHE A 175 -0.41 4.20 -8.06
C PHE A 175 -0.39 2.85 -8.79
N PHE A 176 -1.42 2.02 -8.56
CA PHE A 176 -1.64 0.74 -9.22
C PHE A 176 -2.38 0.85 -10.57
N LEU A 177 -2.94 2.02 -10.90
CA LEU A 177 -3.76 2.21 -12.09
C LEU A 177 -2.98 2.03 -13.40
N PRO A 178 -1.72 2.49 -13.57
CA PRO A 178 -0.95 2.23 -14.79
C PRO A 178 -0.80 0.74 -15.08
N PHE A 179 -0.55 -0.09 -14.06
CA PHE A 179 -0.56 -1.55 -14.18
C PHE A 179 -1.90 -2.09 -14.72
N LEU A 180 -3.04 -1.65 -14.15
CA LEU A 180 -4.36 -2.07 -14.64
C LEU A 180 -4.63 -1.58 -16.07
N GLY A 181 -4.18 -0.37 -16.41
CA GLY A 181 -4.28 0.20 -17.75
C GLY A 181 -3.54 -0.65 -18.79
N ILE A 182 -2.35 -1.13 -18.48
CA ILE A 182 -1.62 -2.03 -19.38
C ILE A 182 -2.35 -3.37 -19.54
N LEU A 183 -2.87 -3.96 -18.46
CA LEU A 183 -3.65 -5.20 -18.57
C LEU A 183 -4.95 -5.01 -19.36
N PHE A 184 -5.56 -3.82 -19.31
CA PHE A 184 -6.66 -3.43 -20.19
C PHE A 184 -6.23 -3.36 -21.66
N LEU A 185 -5.12 -2.68 -21.97
CA LEU A 185 -4.58 -2.59 -23.32
C LEU A 185 -4.17 -3.96 -23.90
N LYS A 186 -3.78 -4.90 -23.04
CA LYS A 186 -3.52 -6.31 -23.38
C LYS A 186 -4.78 -7.18 -23.45
N GLY A 187 -5.97 -6.62 -23.27
CA GLY A 187 -7.25 -7.35 -23.34
C GLY A 187 -7.52 -8.29 -22.16
N ARG A 188 -6.71 -8.25 -21.10
CA ARG A 188 -6.88 -9.08 -19.88
C ARG A 188 -8.00 -8.53 -18.98
N ILE A 189 -8.28 -7.25 -19.08
CA ILE A 189 -9.38 -6.56 -18.41
C ILE A 189 -10.22 -5.89 -19.49
N ARG A 190 -11.55 -6.03 -19.43
CA ARG A 190 -12.48 -5.32 -20.33
C ARG A 190 -12.89 -3.97 -19.72
N TRP A 191 -13.15 -2.97 -20.56
CA TRP A 191 -13.45 -1.58 -20.15
C TRP A 191 -14.56 -1.47 -19.09
N TYR A 192 -15.62 -2.26 -19.21
CA TYR A 192 -16.77 -2.19 -18.30
C TYR A 192 -16.44 -2.65 -16.87
N HIS A 193 -15.36 -3.41 -16.66
CA HIS A 193 -14.92 -3.74 -15.30
C HIS A 193 -14.44 -2.50 -14.54
N PHE A 194 -13.95 -1.47 -15.22
CA PHE A 194 -13.53 -0.22 -14.57
C PHE A 194 -14.72 0.55 -13.97
N LEU A 195 -15.95 0.30 -14.44
CA LEU A 195 -17.16 0.86 -13.83
C LEU A 195 -17.38 0.35 -12.39
N LEU A 196 -16.76 -0.77 -12.00
CA LEU A 196 -16.82 -1.27 -10.64
C LEU A 196 -16.11 -0.33 -9.65
N ILE A 197 -15.10 0.41 -10.07
CA ILE A 197 -14.34 1.31 -9.20
C ILE A 197 -15.24 2.42 -8.63
N PRO A 198 -15.90 3.28 -9.45
CA PRO A 198 -16.83 4.26 -8.93
C PRO A 198 -18.06 3.60 -8.29
N THR A 199 -18.52 2.46 -8.79
CA THR A 199 -19.69 1.76 -8.20
C THR A 199 -19.41 1.34 -6.75
N ILE A 200 -18.25 0.72 -6.48
CA ILE A 200 -17.87 0.31 -5.13
C ILE A 200 -17.62 1.52 -4.24
N TYR A 201 -16.97 2.56 -4.76
CA TYR A 201 -16.75 3.80 -4.01
C TYR A 201 -18.06 4.45 -3.56
N LEU A 202 -19.03 4.57 -4.48
CA LEU A 202 -20.35 5.10 -4.17
C LEU A 202 -21.15 4.17 -3.25
N ALA A 203 -21.08 2.85 -3.45
CA ALA A 203 -21.75 1.89 -2.58
C ALA A 203 -21.25 1.99 -1.13
N LEU A 204 -19.93 2.10 -0.93
CA LEU A 204 -19.34 2.31 0.38
C LEU A 204 -19.60 3.72 0.94
N ALA A 205 -19.99 4.71 0.11
CA ALA A 205 -20.40 6.03 0.58
C ALA A 205 -21.83 6.06 1.15
N ILE A 206 -22.71 5.14 0.72
CA ILE A 206 -24.15 5.17 1.05
C ILE A 206 -24.42 5.28 2.56
N PRO A 207 -23.82 4.47 3.46
CA PRO A 207 -24.12 4.57 4.89
C PRO A 207 -23.85 5.96 5.48
N ALA A 208 -22.74 6.61 5.12
CA ALA A 208 -22.45 7.96 5.58
C ALA A 208 -23.43 9.01 5.03
N VAL A 209 -23.85 8.87 3.77
CA VAL A 209 -24.84 9.76 3.16
C VAL A 209 -26.19 9.64 3.84
N LEU A 210 -26.64 8.42 4.15
CA LEU A 210 -27.89 8.18 4.88
C LEU A 210 -27.89 8.81 6.28
N VAL A 211 -26.71 8.94 6.90
CA VAL A 211 -26.53 9.60 8.19
C VAL A 211 -26.41 11.13 8.06
N GLY A 212 -26.27 11.67 6.85
CA GLY A 212 -26.28 13.11 6.56
C GLY A 212 -24.99 13.67 5.96
N ARG A 213 -24.01 12.83 5.60
CA ARG A 213 -22.78 13.30 4.94
C ARG A 213 -23.08 13.79 3.53
N SER A 214 -22.49 14.92 3.15
CA SER A 214 -22.70 15.49 1.81
C SER A 214 -22.02 14.66 0.72
N TRP A 215 -22.72 14.42 -0.38
CA TRP A 215 -22.13 13.85 -1.60
C TRP A 215 -20.94 14.67 -2.10
N VAL A 216 -21.02 16.01 -2.01
CA VAL A 216 -19.92 16.89 -2.41
C VAL A 216 -18.68 16.59 -1.59
N SER A 217 -18.80 16.53 -0.25
CA SER A 217 -17.69 16.19 0.66
C SER A 217 -17.02 14.88 0.28
N ILE A 218 -17.81 13.86 -0.05
CA ILE A 218 -17.31 12.54 -0.41
C ILE A 218 -16.59 12.60 -1.76
N LEU A 219 -17.24 13.12 -2.81
CA LEU A 219 -16.70 13.15 -4.17
C LEU A 219 -15.46 14.04 -4.31
N THR A 220 -15.32 15.09 -3.48
CA THR A 220 -14.18 16.00 -3.51
C THR A 220 -13.09 15.66 -2.48
N ILE A 221 -13.23 14.58 -1.70
CA ILE A 221 -12.34 14.31 -0.57
C ILE A 221 -10.87 14.17 -1.00
N TYR A 222 -10.62 13.50 -2.12
CA TYR A 222 -9.27 13.31 -2.64
C TYR A 222 -8.68 14.56 -3.28
N VAL A 223 -9.51 15.42 -3.86
CA VAL A 223 -9.07 16.73 -4.35
C VAL A 223 -8.60 17.59 -3.17
N GLY A 224 -9.36 17.58 -2.08
CA GLY A 224 -9.00 18.28 -0.84
C GLY A 224 -7.68 17.80 -0.24
N GLN A 225 -7.39 16.49 -0.28
CA GLN A 225 -6.14 15.91 0.23
C GLN A 225 -4.90 16.40 -0.53
N VAL A 226 -4.98 16.54 -1.86
CA VAL A 226 -3.85 17.00 -2.68
C VAL A 226 -3.40 18.40 -2.25
N GLY A 227 -4.33 19.27 -1.83
CA GLY A 227 -4.04 20.65 -1.45
C GLY A 227 -3.46 20.85 -0.04
N GLN A 228 -3.40 19.81 0.81
CA GLN A 228 -3.11 19.98 2.24
C GLN A 228 -1.66 20.38 2.56
N PHE A 229 -0.71 19.93 1.74
CA PHE A 229 0.71 20.15 1.99
C PHE A 229 1.40 20.85 0.81
N ARG A 230 2.11 21.93 1.12
CA ARG A 230 2.93 22.69 0.16
C ARG A 230 4.39 22.21 0.24
N SER A 231 4.62 20.95 -0.09
CA SER A 231 5.96 20.37 -0.22
C SER A 231 6.06 19.46 -1.45
N LEU A 232 7.21 19.46 -2.11
CA LEU A 232 7.52 18.57 -3.24
C LEU A 232 7.75 17.13 -2.78
N SER A 233 8.26 16.93 -1.57
CA SER A 233 8.46 15.62 -0.95
C SER A 233 8.40 15.74 0.57
N MET A 234 7.40 15.09 1.16
CA MET A 234 7.28 14.95 2.60
C MET A 234 8.04 13.72 3.05
N SER A 235 9.37 13.82 3.01
CA SER A 235 10.31 12.73 3.35
C SER A 235 10.15 11.48 2.49
N ALA A 236 9.61 11.61 1.27
CA ALA A 236 9.54 10.49 0.33
C ALA A 236 10.93 10.23 -0.28
N PRO A 237 11.36 8.96 -0.38
CA PRO A 237 12.64 8.60 -1.01
C PRO A 237 12.53 8.63 -2.55
N ASN A 238 12.25 9.80 -3.12
CA ASN A 238 12.00 10.00 -4.55
C ASN A 238 12.88 11.10 -5.16
N LEU A 239 12.67 11.43 -6.45
CA LEU A 239 13.47 12.43 -7.17
C LEU A 239 13.46 13.82 -6.53
N TYR A 240 12.40 14.16 -5.80
CA TYR A 240 12.20 15.47 -5.21
C TYR A 240 12.84 15.61 -3.82
N ALA A 241 13.40 14.53 -3.26
CA ALA A 241 14.17 14.58 -2.01
C ALA A 241 15.39 15.51 -2.09
N PHE A 242 15.86 15.82 -3.30
CA PHE A 242 17.01 16.69 -3.58
C PHE A 242 16.61 18.11 -4.00
N VAL A 243 15.30 18.39 -4.11
CA VAL A 243 14.79 19.67 -4.62
C VAL A 243 14.21 20.46 -3.45
N PRO A 244 14.75 21.64 -3.13
CA PRO A 244 14.20 22.48 -2.07
C PRO A 244 12.77 22.94 -2.37
N ASP A 245 11.93 23.04 -1.34
CA ASP A 245 10.54 23.51 -1.46
C ASP A 245 10.42 24.98 -1.89
N SER A 246 11.52 25.74 -1.94
CA SER A 246 11.54 27.06 -2.58
C SER A 246 11.20 27.01 -4.08
N PHE A 247 11.38 25.85 -4.72
CA PHE A 247 11.00 25.60 -6.10
C PHE A 247 9.61 24.94 -6.23
N TYR A 248 8.77 24.97 -5.21
CA TYR A 248 7.50 24.22 -5.18
C TYR A 248 6.64 24.40 -6.44
N ASP A 249 6.29 25.64 -6.81
CA ASP A 249 5.32 25.86 -7.89
C ASP A 249 5.86 25.32 -9.24
N ILE A 250 7.11 25.66 -9.59
CA ILE A 250 7.74 25.16 -10.81
C ILE A 250 8.03 23.66 -10.76
N GLY A 251 8.39 23.14 -9.58
CA GLY A 251 8.71 21.73 -9.35
C GLY A 251 7.47 20.83 -9.48
N VAL A 252 6.30 21.30 -9.04
CA VAL A 252 5.04 20.56 -9.24
C VAL A 252 4.70 20.49 -10.72
N TRP A 253 4.74 21.59 -11.46
CA TRP A 253 4.40 21.60 -12.89
C TRP A 253 5.38 20.78 -13.74
N THR A 254 6.67 21.00 -13.55
CA THR A 254 7.71 20.25 -14.27
C THR A 254 7.69 18.77 -13.90
N GLY A 255 7.48 18.46 -12.62
CA GLY A 255 7.34 17.09 -12.14
C GLY A 255 6.13 16.35 -12.70
N MET A 256 4.97 17.00 -12.77
CA MET A 256 3.77 16.43 -13.40
C MET A 256 3.96 16.19 -14.90
N PHE A 257 4.60 17.13 -15.60
CA PHE A 257 4.91 16.97 -17.02
C PHE A 257 5.88 15.81 -17.26
N PHE A 258 6.94 15.73 -16.47
CA PHE A 258 7.91 14.63 -16.52
C PHE A 258 7.24 13.28 -16.21
N PHE A 259 6.38 13.23 -15.20
CA PHE A 259 5.57 12.04 -14.89
C PHE A 259 4.74 11.56 -16.09
N ILE A 260 4.03 12.46 -16.77
CA ILE A 260 3.24 12.10 -17.96
C ILE A 260 4.12 11.48 -19.04
N ILE A 261 5.27 12.10 -19.35
CA ILE A 261 6.22 11.57 -20.34
C ILE A 261 6.68 10.16 -19.94
N VAL A 262 7.12 9.98 -18.70
CA VAL A 262 7.60 8.67 -18.21
C VAL A 262 6.49 7.62 -18.28
N MET A 263 5.26 7.96 -17.89
CA MET A 263 4.11 7.04 -17.95
C MET A 263 3.72 6.69 -19.39
N VAL A 264 3.76 7.64 -20.32
CA VAL A 264 3.48 7.39 -21.73
C VAL A 264 4.54 6.47 -22.34
N ILE A 265 5.83 6.72 -22.08
CA ILE A 265 6.91 5.86 -22.57
C ILE A 265 6.79 4.45 -21.98
N TRP A 266 6.65 4.34 -20.66
CA TRP A 266 6.51 3.06 -19.98
C TRP A 266 5.26 2.30 -20.45
N GLY A 267 4.14 3.01 -20.62
CA GLY A 267 2.90 2.49 -21.15
C GLY A 267 3.03 1.97 -22.58
N TYR A 268 3.64 2.76 -23.47
CA TYR A 268 3.89 2.40 -24.86
C TYR A 268 4.75 1.14 -24.97
N ILE A 269 5.88 1.08 -24.25
CA ILE A 269 6.78 -0.08 -24.24
C ILE A 269 6.02 -1.36 -23.86
N ASN A 270 5.23 -1.30 -22.80
CA ASN A 270 4.48 -2.45 -22.31
C ASN A 270 3.33 -2.83 -23.25
N TRP A 271 2.60 -1.87 -23.79
CA TRP A 271 1.51 -2.12 -24.73
C TRP A 271 2.01 -2.77 -26.04
N TYR A 272 3.14 -2.31 -26.59
CA TYR A 272 3.70 -2.84 -27.83
C TYR A 272 4.54 -4.11 -27.66
N ALA A 273 4.91 -4.49 -26.44
CA ALA A 273 5.64 -5.74 -26.19
C ALA A 273 4.86 -6.96 -26.72
N LYS A 274 5.53 -7.83 -27.49
CA LYS A 274 4.91 -9.02 -28.08
C LYS A 274 4.79 -10.19 -27.09
N THR A 275 5.53 -10.14 -25.97
CA THR A 275 5.50 -11.17 -24.93
C THR A 275 4.12 -11.30 -24.27
N ALA A 276 3.71 -12.54 -24.02
CA ALA A 276 2.49 -12.82 -23.28
C ALA A 276 2.66 -12.49 -21.80
N TYR A 277 1.66 -11.83 -21.20
CA TYR A 277 1.70 -11.44 -19.79
C TYR A 277 1.33 -12.62 -18.89
N ASN A 278 2.29 -13.50 -18.64
CA ASN A 278 2.15 -14.58 -17.67
C ASN A 278 2.34 -14.06 -16.23
N HIS A 279 2.32 -14.95 -15.23
CA HIS A 279 2.44 -14.56 -13.82
C HIS A 279 3.69 -13.71 -13.53
N ARG A 280 4.82 -14.00 -14.19
CA ARG A 280 6.08 -13.25 -14.05
C ARG A 280 5.93 -11.80 -14.54
N GLN A 281 5.46 -11.60 -15.77
CA GLN A 281 5.27 -10.24 -16.32
C GLN A 281 4.22 -9.45 -15.55
N ILE A 282 3.14 -10.09 -15.08
CA ILE A 282 2.11 -9.43 -14.25
C ILE A 282 2.74 -8.92 -12.94
N MET A 283 3.54 -9.74 -12.24
CA MET A 283 4.18 -9.32 -10.99
C MET A 283 5.22 -8.22 -11.20
N PHE A 284 6.02 -8.30 -12.27
CA PHE A 284 6.95 -7.23 -12.62
C PHE A 284 6.24 -5.92 -12.95
N LEU A 285 5.17 -5.98 -13.74
CA LEU A 285 4.38 -4.81 -14.13
C LEU A 285 3.73 -4.15 -12.90
N ALA A 286 3.18 -4.95 -11.98
CA ALA A 286 2.58 -4.48 -10.73
C ALA A 286 3.62 -3.78 -9.84
N LEU A 287 4.76 -4.43 -9.62
CA LEU A 287 5.86 -3.86 -8.84
C LEU A 287 6.40 -2.58 -9.49
N ALA A 288 6.65 -2.59 -10.80
CA ALA A 288 7.14 -1.42 -11.53
C ALA A 288 6.17 -0.24 -11.44
N SER A 289 4.86 -0.45 -11.50
CA SER A 289 3.87 0.62 -11.32
C SER A 289 3.96 1.23 -9.91
N LEU A 290 4.00 0.38 -8.88
CA LEU A 290 4.02 0.81 -7.47
C LEU A 290 5.34 1.46 -7.05
N THR A 291 6.41 1.26 -7.81
CA THR A 291 7.69 1.93 -7.56
C THR A 291 7.85 3.18 -8.40
N LEU A 292 7.55 3.10 -9.71
CA LEU A 292 7.79 4.18 -10.66
C LEU A 292 6.89 5.38 -10.41
N VAL A 293 5.60 5.15 -10.12
CA VAL A 293 4.63 6.24 -9.95
C VAL A 293 5.00 7.15 -8.77
N PRO A 294 5.14 6.65 -7.52
CA PRO A 294 5.53 7.50 -6.40
C PRO A 294 7.00 7.99 -6.47
N PHE A 295 7.84 7.36 -7.29
CA PHE A 295 9.21 7.84 -7.51
C PHE A 295 9.28 9.09 -8.40
N VAL A 296 8.39 9.19 -9.39
CA VAL A 296 8.42 10.27 -10.39
C VAL A 296 7.42 11.39 -10.09
N LEU A 297 6.34 11.12 -9.37
CA LEU A 297 5.38 12.15 -8.98
C LEU A 297 5.93 13.10 -7.90
N PRO A 298 5.66 14.41 -7.99
CA PRO A 298 5.86 15.33 -6.87
C PRO A 298 4.77 15.12 -5.80
N LYS A 299 4.93 15.76 -4.64
CA LYS A 299 3.98 15.77 -3.50
C LYS A 299 3.76 14.38 -2.88
N MET A 300 4.82 13.58 -2.84
CA MET A 300 4.78 12.24 -2.25
C MET A 300 5.20 12.28 -0.77
N HIS A 301 4.77 11.28 -0.02
CA HIS A 301 5.04 11.12 1.41
C HIS A 301 5.93 9.88 1.67
N ASP A 302 6.70 9.89 2.76
CA ASP A 302 7.59 8.80 3.20
C ASP A 302 7.00 7.38 3.08
N ARG A 303 5.73 7.21 3.43
CA ARG A 303 5.01 5.92 3.42
C ARG A 303 4.44 5.50 2.07
N TYR A 304 4.56 6.32 1.02
CA TYR A 304 3.97 6.00 -0.30
C TYR A 304 4.69 4.86 -1.04
N PHE A 305 5.86 4.43 -0.55
CA PHE A 305 6.54 3.21 -1.00
C PHE A 305 6.14 1.95 -0.21
N TYR A 306 5.25 2.03 0.79
CA TYR A 306 4.74 0.85 1.49
C TYR A 306 4.18 -0.24 0.54
N PRO A 307 3.42 0.10 -0.53
CA PRO A 307 3.03 -0.89 -1.53
C PRO A 307 4.22 -1.54 -2.24
N ALA A 308 5.31 -0.81 -2.47
CA ALA A 308 6.53 -1.37 -3.07
C ALA A 308 7.25 -2.34 -2.12
N ASP A 309 7.30 -2.05 -0.82
CA ASP A 309 7.76 -3.01 0.20
C ASP A 309 6.97 -4.33 0.13
N VAL A 310 5.64 -4.22 0.10
CA VAL A 310 4.75 -5.39 0.05
C VAL A 310 4.91 -6.16 -1.26
N PHE A 311 4.87 -5.45 -2.39
CA PHE A 311 4.89 -6.08 -3.70
C PHE A 311 6.26 -6.60 -4.10
N SER A 312 7.35 -6.01 -3.63
CA SER A 312 8.69 -6.58 -3.86
C SER A 312 8.80 -7.94 -3.19
N PHE A 313 8.32 -8.07 -1.94
CA PHE A 313 8.26 -9.36 -1.24
C PHE A 313 7.31 -10.34 -1.92
N ALA A 314 6.15 -9.90 -2.40
CA ALA A 314 5.25 -10.77 -3.16
C ALA A 314 5.87 -11.22 -4.49
N ALA A 315 6.60 -10.33 -5.18
CA ALA A 315 7.16 -10.58 -6.50
C ALA A 315 8.20 -11.69 -6.50
N ILE A 316 9.01 -11.84 -5.44
CA ILE A 316 10.05 -12.89 -5.38
C ILE A 316 9.50 -14.33 -5.42
N ILE A 317 8.19 -14.52 -5.20
CA ILE A 317 7.50 -15.81 -5.41
C ILE A 317 7.51 -16.21 -6.89
N PHE A 318 7.35 -15.24 -7.79
CA PHE A 318 7.25 -15.44 -9.24
C PHE A 318 8.51 -14.98 -10.00
N VAL A 319 9.36 -14.19 -9.32
CA VAL A 319 10.55 -13.52 -9.84
C VAL A 319 11.71 -13.70 -8.84
N PRO A 320 12.21 -14.93 -8.62
CA PRO A 320 13.22 -15.18 -7.58
C PRO A 320 14.54 -14.44 -7.83
N GLU A 321 14.83 -14.02 -9.07
CA GLU A 321 16.05 -13.30 -9.43
C GLU A 321 16.19 -11.91 -8.78
N ILE A 322 15.10 -11.34 -8.26
CA ILE A 322 15.09 -10.05 -7.55
C ILE A 322 15.07 -10.20 -6.01
N TRP A 323 15.54 -11.32 -5.47
CA TRP A 323 15.46 -11.67 -4.04
C TRP A 323 15.97 -10.60 -3.05
N PHE A 324 16.90 -9.74 -3.47
CA PHE A 324 17.47 -8.68 -2.64
C PHE A 324 16.65 -7.38 -2.66
N VAL A 325 15.74 -7.21 -3.62
CA VAL A 325 14.90 -6.00 -3.76
C VAL A 325 14.00 -5.76 -2.55
N PRO A 326 13.33 -6.77 -1.95
CA PRO A 326 12.58 -6.58 -0.71
C PRO A 326 13.45 -6.08 0.45
N ILE A 327 14.68 -6.56 0.56
CA ILE A 327 15.63 -6.13 1.62
C ILE A 327 15.98 -4.65 1.42
N LEU A 328 16.24 -4.24 0.18
CA LEU A 328 16.50 -2.85 -0.15
C LEU A 328 15.29 -1.95 0.13
N TYR A 329 14.06 -2.39 -0.17
CA TYR A 329 12.87 -1.63 0.19
C TYR A 329 12.68 -1.50 1.71
N GLN A 330 12.92 -2.56 2.49
CA GLN A 330 12.91 -2.44 3.94
C GLN A 330 13.94 -1.42 4.44
N LEU A 331 15.13 -1.36 3.84
CA LEU A 331 16.14 -0.35 4.15
C LEU A 331 15.68 1.06 3.77
N ILE A 332 15.20 1.26 2.53
CA ILE A 332 14.70 2.55 2.03
C ILE A 332 13.59 3.10 2.93
N SER A 333 12.60 2.27 3.26
CA SER A 333 11.47 2.65 4.09
C SER A 333 11.89 2.89 5.54
N SER A 334 12.79 2.08 6.10
CA SER A 334 13.33 2.32 7.45
C SER A 334 14.09 3.65 7.55
N LEU A 335 14.90 3.98 6.54
CA LEU A 335 15.60 5.26 6.47
C LEU A 335 14.62 6.43 6.37
N SER A 336 13.56 6.29 5.59
CA SER A 336 12.54 7.34 5.44
C SER A 336 11.72 7.53 6.72
N TYR A 337 11.33 6.42 7.36
CA TYR A 337 10.52 6.43 8.59
C TYR A 337 11.33 6.90 9.80
N SER A 338 12.66 6.80 9.75
CA SER A 338 13.54 7.21 10.86
C SER A 338 13.38 8.70 11.23
N ILE A 339 12.98 9.54 10.28
CA ILE A 339 12.68 10.96 10.56
C ILE A 339 11.52 11.07 11.54
N PHE A 340 10.44 10.31 11.32
CA PHE A 340 9.23 10.42 12.13
C PHE A 340 9.32 9.60 13.41
N ILE A 341 9.98 8.45 13.37
CA ILE A 341 10.05 7.53 14.52
C ILE A 341 11.21 7.89 15.46
N LEU A 342 12.34 8.35 14.92
CA LEU A 342 13.58 8.57 15.66
C LEU A 342 14.05 10.03 15.64
N ASN A 343 13.30 10.96 15.05
CA ASN A 343 13.74 12.35 14.82
C ASN A 343 15.10 12.44 14.09
N ALA A 344 15.34 11.52 13.16
CA ALA A 344 16.59 11.46 12.42
C ALA A 344 16.73 12.60 11.40
N SER A 345 17.96 12.87 10.98
CA SER A 345 18.27 13.91 9.99
C SER A 345 17.71 13.58 8.60
N THR A 346 17.34 14.62 7.84
CA THR A 346 16.85 14.52 6.45
C THR A 346 17.87 13.88 5.49
N ILE A 347 19.15 13.83 5.87
CA ILE A 347 20.19 13.12 5.12
C ILE A 347 19.84 11.63 4.90
N PHE A 348 19.16 10.99 5.85
CA PHE A 348 18.75 9.59 5.73
C PHE A 348 17.73 9.40 4.60
N VAL A 349 16.81 10.35 4.39
CA VAL A 349 15.90 10.33 3.24
C VAL A 349 16.63 10.55 1.92
N MET A 350 17.63 11.43 1.89
CA MET A 350 18.45 11.61 0.68
C MET A 350 19.20 10.32 0.32
N VAL A 351 19.79 9.65 1.31
CA VAL A 351 20.42 8.33 1.11
C VAL A 351 19.39 7.30 0.63
N ALA A 352 18.21 7.27 1.25
CA ALA A 352 17.12 6.39 0.83
C ALA A 352 16.70 6.65 -0.62
N ALA A 353 16.62 7.92 -1.04
CA ALA A 353 16.28 8.31 -2.41
C ALA A 353 17.36 7.89 -3.42
N LEU A 354 18.65 7.96 -3.08
CA LEU A 354 19.74 7.46 -3.93
C LEU A 354 19.65 5.94 -4.10
N ILE A 355 19.44 5.20 -3.01
CA ILE A 355 19.25 3.74 -3.06
C ILE A 355 18.01 3.41 -3.90
N ASN A 356 16.89 4.10 -3.66
CA ASN A 356 15.64 3.87 -4.38
C ASN A 356 15.79 4.19 -5.88
N THR A 357 16.57 5.20 -6.25
CA THR A 357 16.90 5.49 -7.66
C THR A 357 17.53 4.27 -8.34
N ALA A 358 18.54 3.67 -7.70
CA ALA A 358 19.18 2.46 -8.23
C ALA A 358 18.22 1.26 -8.29
N VAL A 359 17.36 1.10 -7.28
CA VAL A 359 16.35 0.02 -7.22
C VAL A 359 15.29 0.18 -8.30
N VAL A 360 14.73 1.38 -8.49
CA VAL A 360 13.74 1.64 -9.55
C VAL A 360 14.35 1.38 -10.92
N ILE A 361 15.56 1.89 -11.20
CA ILE A 361 16.26 1.61 -12.47
C ILE A 361 16.45 0.11 -12.67
N TYR A 362 16.87 -0.62 -11.63
CA TYR A 362 17.05 -2.06 -11.70
C TYR A 362 15.74 -2.80 -12.00
N ILE A 363 14.64 -2.46 -11.31
CA ILE A 363 13.31 -3.05 -11.52
C ILE A 363 12.83 -2.79 -12.94
N LEU A 364 12.91 -1.55 -13.43
CA LEU A 364 12.51 -1.21 -14.80
C LEU A 364 13.36 -1.94 -15.84
N ARG A 365 14.67 -2.05 -15.63
CA ARG A 365 15.55 -2.80 -16.52
C ARG A 365 15.16 -4.27 -16.56
N LYS A 366 14.94 -4.91 -15.41
CA LYS A 366 14.52 -6.31 -15.33
C LYS A 366 13.14 -6.54 -15.95
N GLN A 367 12.20 -5.65 -15.67
CA GLN A 367 10.89 -5.68 -16.29
C GLN A 367 11.01 -5.54 -17.82
N PHE A 368 11.79 -4.60 -18.33
CA PHE A 368 11.99 -4.43 -19.77
C PHE A 368 12.61 -5.67 -20.43
N LEU A 369 13.66 -6.24 -19.83
CA LEU A 369 14.28 -7.47 -20.32
C LEU A 369 13.28 -8.65 -20.33
N SER A 370 12.39 -8.72 -19.33
CA SER A 370 11.34 -9.75 -19.28
C SER A 370 10.29 -9.67 -20.40
N LEU A 371 10.26 -8.55 -21.15
CA LEU A 371 9.40 -8.34 -22.32
C LEU A 371 10.12 -8.70 -23.64
N GLN A 372 11.40 -9.08 -23.57
CA GLN A 372 12.20 -9.55 -24.71
C GLN A 372 12.41 -11.07 -24.69
N GLU A 373 12.16 -11.69 -23.54
CA GLU A 373 11.96 -13.14 -23.37
C GLU A 373 10.60 -13.57 -23.95
#